data_AF-A0A6I4ZQS7-F1
#
_entry.id   AF-A0A6I4ZQS7-F1
#
_cell.length_a   1.000
_cell.length_b   1.000
_cell.length_c   1.000
_cell.angle_alpha   90.00
_cell.angle_beta   90.00
_cell.angle_gamma   90.00
#
_symmetry.space_group_name_H-M   'P 1'
#
loop_
_entity.id
_entity.type
_entity.pdbx_description
1 polymer ?
#
loop_
_entity_poly.entity_id
_entity_poly.type
_entity_poly.pdbx_seq_one_letter_code
_entity_poly.pdbx_strand_id
1 'polypeptide(L)'
;MTTELQGNGTTTEEVAGKRHRLQIDFSPEAHERLMRIRERSEAATNAEVVRNALRLYDWFLDQRARNSRLQLVEGDTVKEIEVLF
;
A
#
# COMPACT_ATOMS: atom_id res chain seq x y z
N MET A 1 -27.15 -31.34 -29.65
CA MET A 1 -27.68 -29.97 -29.44
C MET A 1 -27.39 -29.62 -27.99
N THR A 2 -26.60 -28.57 -27.83
CA THR A 2 -25.63 -28.30 -26.76
C THR A 2 -26.23 -27.92 -25.41
N THR A 3 -25.67 -28.53 -24.37
CA THR A 3 -25.77 -28.17 -22.96
C THR A 3 -25.32 -26.72 -22.73
N GLU A 4 -26.17 -25.89 -22.12
CA GLU A 4 -25.80 -24.56 -21.67
C GLU A 4 -24.93 -24.65 -20.40
N LEU A 5 -23.69 -24.19 -20.51
CA LEU A 5 -22.75 -24.01 -19.43
C LEU A 5 -23.11 -22.72 -18.68
N GLN A 6 -23.64 -22.82 -17.46
CA GLN A 6 -23.64 -21.69 -16.53
C GLN A 6 -22.20 -21.47 -16.03
N GLY A 7 -21.50 -20.55 -16.68
CA GLY A 7 -20.26 -19.99 -16.18
C GLY A 7 -20.54 -19.15 -14.94
N ASN A 8 -20.14 -19.65 -13.78
CA ASN A 8 -20.01 -18.85 -12.56
C ASN A 8 -18.79 -17.91 -12.73
N GLY A 9 -18.97 -16.88 -13.54
CA GLY A 9 -18.06 -15.75 -13.61
C GLY A 9 -18.45 -14.77 -12.52
N THR A 10 -17.81 -14.85 -11.35
CA THR A 10 -17.78 -13.69 -10.45
C THR A 10 -16.94 -12.65 -11.18
N THR A 11 -17.62 -11.79 -11.93
CA THR A 11 -17.02 -10.76 -12.75
C THR A 11 -16.22 -9.83 -11.83
N THR A 12 -14.90 -9.78 -12.05
CA THR A 12 -13.94 -8.87 -11.39
C THR A 12 -14.30 -7.37 -11.52
N GLU A 13 -15.41 -7.03 -12.18
CA GLU A 13 -15.93 -5.67 -12.41
C GLU A 13 -16.74 -5.09 -11.23
N GLU A 14 -17.30 -5.89 -10.31
CA GLU A 14 -18.14 -5.36 -9.22
C GLU A 14 -17.40 -4.65 -8.07
N VAL A 15 -16.06 -4.75 -8.02
CA VAL A 15 -15.25 -4.04 -7.02
C VAL A 15 -14.82 -2.64 -7.51
N ALA A 16 -15.09 -2.31 -8.79
CA ALA A 16 -14.81 -1.01 -9.37
C ALA A 16 -15.96 -0.02 -9.12
N GLY A 17 -16.24 0.34 -7.86
CA GLY A 17 -17.34 1.30 -7.65
C GLY A 17 -17.56 1.93 -6.29
N LYS A 18 -17.08 1.36 -5.19
CA LYS A 18 -17.36 1.93 -3.86
C LYS A 18 -16.10 2.55 -3.26
N ARG A 19 -15.93 3.86 -3.51
CA ARG A 19 -14.96 4.67 -2.76
C ARG A 19 -15.49 4.87 -1.34
N HIS A 20 -14.72 4.45 -0.35
CA HIS A 20 -15.01 4.74 1.05
C HIS A 20 -14.34 6.05 1.45
N ARG A 21 -15.12 6.99 1.99
CA ARG A 21 -14.58 8.24 2.54
C ARG A 21 -14.39 8.07 4.05
N LEU A 22 -13.14 8.16 4.48
CA LEU A 22 -12.76 8.15 5.89
C LEU A 22 -12.32 9.56 6.30
N GLN A 23 -12.85 10.06 7.42
CA GLN A 23 -12.33 11.26 8.07
C GLN A 23 -11.27 10.82 9.08
N ILE A 24 -10.10 11.45 9.04
CA ILE A 24 -8.96 11.11 9.90
C ILE A 24 -8.49 12.41 10.54
N ASP A 25 -8.49 12.43 11.86
CA ASP A 25 -7.88 13.52 12.61
C ASP A 25 -6.40 13.21 12.81
N PHE A 26 -5.54 14.10 12.31
CA PHE A 26 -4.10 14.02 12.49
C PHE A 26 -3.69 14.90 13.66
N SER A 27 -2.73 14.43 14.48
CA SER A 27 -1.98 15.35 15.32
C SER A 27 -1.22 16.35 14.45
N PRO A 28 -0.81 17.52 14.97
CA PRO A 28 -0.03 18.49 14.21
C PRO A 28 1.21 17.87 13.57
N GLU A 29 1.95 17.04 14.32
CA GLU A 29 3.18 16.39 13.87
C GLU A 29 2.92 15.36 12.77
N ALA A 30 1.82 14.62 12.87
CA ALA A 30 1.43 13.63 11.88
C ALA A 30 0.96 14.30 10.58
N HIS A 31 0.25 15.42 10.68
CA HIS A 31 -0.15 16.22 9.53
C HIS A 31 1.07 16.81 8.81
N GLU A 32 2.03 17.40 9.54
CA GLU A 32 3.27 17.90 8.95
C GLU A 32 4.07 16.80 8.27
N ARG A 33 4.13 15.61 8.88
CA ARG A 33 4.76 14.43 8.26
C ARG A 33 4.09 14.07 6.94
N LEU A 34 2.75 14.07 6.89
CA LEU A 34 1.99 13.82 5.66
C LEU A 34 2.34 14.86 4.57
N MET A 35 2.43 16.15 4.91
CA MET A 35 2.81 17.20 3.96
C MET A 35 4.22 16.98 3.41
N ARG A 36 5.20 16.72 4.28
CA ARG A 36 6.58 16.44 3.86
C ARG A 36 6.70 15.22 2.96
N ILE A 37 5.94 14.16 3.24
CA ILE A 37 5.93 12.96 2.40
C ILE A 37 5.30 13.28 1.05
N ARG A 38 4.18 14.00 1.03
CA ARG A 38 3.51 14.41 -0.22
C ARG A 38 4.43 15.17 -1.15
N GLU A 39 5.16 16.15 -0.61
CA GLU A 39 6.14 16.95 -1.37
C GLU A 39 7.26 16.07 -1.93
N ARG A 40 7.88 15.24 -1.08
CA ARG A 40 8.99 14.35 -1.47
C ARG A 40 8.60 13.27 -2.47
N SER A 41 7.34 12.82 -2.42
CA SER A 41 6.82 11.80 -3.34
C SER A 41 6.13 12.40 -4.57
N GLU A 42 6.11 13.73 -4.71
CA GLU A 42 5.41 14.46 -5.77
C GLU A 42 3.94 14.05 -5.93
N ALA A 43 3.30 13.62 -4.84
CA ALA A 43 1.94 13.08 -4.90
C ALA A 43 0.93 14.22 -5.09
N ALA A 44 -0.01 14.02 -6.03
CA ALA A 44 -0.99 15.03 -6.37
C ALA A 44 -1.95 15.31 -5.20
N THR A 45 -2.24 14.31 -4.36
CA THR A 45 -3.19 14.42 -3.23
C THR A 45 -2.74 13.67 -1.98
N ASN A 46 -3.24 14.08 -0.81
CA ASN A 46 -3.04 13.34 0.45
C ASN A 46 -3.59 11.92 0.38
N ALA A 47 -4.70 11.70 -0.34
CA ALA A 47 -5.28 10.37 -0.52
C ALA A 47 -4.34 9.44 -1.29
N GLU A 48 -3.59 9.97 -2.26
CA GLU A 48 -2.57 9.23 -2.98
C GLU A 48 -1.40 8.84 -2.06
N VAL A 49 -0.93 9.76 -1.21
CA VAL A 49 0.10 9.45 -0.21
C VAL A 49 -0.35 8.34 0.72
N VAL A 50 -1.56 8.44 1.28
CA VAL A 50 -2.11 7.42 2.18
C VAL A 50 -2.26 6.08 1.45
N ARG A 51 -2.75 6.08 0.20
CA ARG A 51 -2.86 4.84 -0.61
C ARG A 51 -1.50 4.19 -0.82
N ASN A 52 -0.47 4.96 -1.15
CA ASN A 52 0.88 4.43 -1.36
C ASN A 52 1.49 3.93 -0.04
N ALA A 53 1.29 4.65 1.06
CA ALA A 53 1.74 4.24 2.38
C ALA A 53 1.08 2.92 2.83
N LEU A 54 -0.24 2.78 2.64
CA LEU A 54 -0.97 1.56 2.97
C LEU A 54 -0.46 0.36 2.16
N ARG A 55 -0.20 0.54 0.86
CA ARG A 55 0.37 -0.52 0.00
C ARG A 55 1.76 -0.95 0.46
N LEU A 56 2.62 0.01 0.81
CA LEU A 56 3.96 -0.28 1.30
C LEU A 56 3.90 -1.03 2.64
N TYR A 57 3.00 -0.61 3.53
CA TYR A 57 2.82 -1.25 4.83
C TYR A 57 2.28 -2.68 4.68
N ASP A 58 1.29 -2.89 3.82
CA ASP A 58 0.75 -4.21 3.49
C ASP A 58 1.83 -5.15 2.94
N TRP A 59 2.59 -4.69 1.94
CA TRP A 59 3.75 -5.43 1.41
C TRP A 59 4.77 -5.79 2.50
N PHE A 60 5.06 -4.84 3.40
CA PHE A 60 5.99 -5.06 4.50
C PHE A 60 5.48 -6.14 5.48
N LEU A 61 4.19 -6.10 5.84
CA LEU A 61 3.56 -7.12 6.69
C LEU A 61 3.63 -8.51 6.05
N ASP A 62 3.42 -8.60 4.73
CA ASP A 62 3.58 -9.85 3.98
C ASP A 62 5.01 -10.39 4.02
N GLN A 63 6.03 -9.53 3.90
CA GLN A 63 7.43 -9.96 4.02
C GLN A 63 7.73 -10.47 5.43
N ARG A 64 7.23 -9.78 6.45
CA ARG A 64 7.39 -10.19 7.85
C ARG A 64 6.73 -11.55 8.12
N ALA A 65 5.51 -11.77 7.62
CA ALA A 65 4.80 -13.03 7.77
C ALA A 65 5.55 -14.23 7.15
N ARG A 66 6.37 -13.96 6.12
CA ARG A 66 7.20 -14.97 5.44
C ARG A 66 8.57 -15.17 6.08
N ASN A 67 8.89 -14.45 7.17
CA ASN A 67 10.24 -14.36 7.75
C ASN A 67 11.31 -13.96 6.72
N SER A 68 10.93 -13.11 5.75
CA SER A 68 11.85 -12.59 4.74
C SER A 68 12.91 -11.68 5.39
N ARG A 69 14.14 -11.72 4.86
CA ARG A 69 15.19 -10.75 5.22
C ARG A 69 15.10 -9.54 4.30
N LEU A 70 15.18 -8.34 4.88
CA LEU A 70 15.24 -7.08 4.14
C LEU A 70 16.70 -6.64 4.00
N GLN A 71 17.10 -6.30 2.78
CA GLN A 71 18.44 -5.81 2.49
C GLN A 71 18.34 -4.44 1.82
N LEU A 72 19.17 -3.51 2.28
CA LEU A 72 19.40 -2.23 1.63
C LEU A 72 20.73 -2.28 0.89
N VAL A 73 20.68 -1.94 -0.39
CA VAL A 73 21.86 -1.83 -1.24
C VAL A 73 22.21 -0.35 -1.40
N GLU A 74 23.39 0.04 -0.96
CA GLU A 74 23.91 1.40 -1.03
C GLU A 74 25.28 1.37 -1.74
N GLY A 75 25.28 1.73 -3.03
CA GLY A 75 26.44 1.48 -3.89
C GLY A 75 26.75 -0.02 -3.98
N ASP A 76 27.99 -0.40 -3.66
CA ASP A 76 28.42 -1.80 -3.58
C ASP A 76 28.22 -2.44 -2.20
N THR A 77 27.62 -1.71 -1.24
CA THR A 77 27.41 -2.19 0.13
C THR A 77 26.01 -2.77 0.30
N VAL A 78 25.91 -4.02 0.75
CA VAL A 78 24.64 -4.64 1.15
C VAL A 78 24.54 -4.65 2.67
N LYS A 79 23.50 -4.01 3.23
CA LYS A 79 23.20 -3.97 4.66
C LYS A 79 21.91 -4.74 4.93
N GLU A 80 21.95 -5.72 5.82
CA GLU A 80 20.72 -6.35 6.31
C GLU A 80 20.04 -5.40 7.31
N ILE A 81 18.74 -5.21 7.14
CA ILE A 81 17.94 -4.35 8.01
C ILE A 81 16.97 -5.22 8.80
N GLU A 82 17.07 -5.11 10.12
CA GLU A 82 16.02 -5.54 11.03
C GLU A 82 15.10 -4.36 11.31
N VAL A 83 13.84 -4.48 10.93
CA VAL A 83 12.87 -3.41 11.14
C VAL A 83 12.08 -3.69 12.40
N LEU A 84 12.40 -2.96 13.46
CA LEU A 84 11.75 -3.03 14.77
C LEU A 84 10.64 -1.96 14.82
N PHE A 85 9.39 -2.40 14.95
CA PHE A 85 8.22 -1.54 15.17
C PHE A 85 7.46 -2.01 16.39
#